data_AF-A0AB37UAP1-F1
#
_entry.id   AF-A0AB37UAP1-F1
#
_cell.length_a   1.000
_cell.length_b   1.000
_cell.length_c   1.000
_cell.angle_alpha   90.00
_cell.angle_beta   90.00
_cell.angle_gamma   90.00
#
_symmetry.space_group_name_H-M   'P 1'
#
loop_
_entity.id
_entity.type
_entity.pdbx_description
1 polymer ?
#
loop_
_entity_poly.entity_id
_entity_poly.type
_entity_poly.pdbx_seq_one_letter_code
_entity_poly.pdbx_strand_id
1 'polypeptide(L)'
;MTEPEDADLASLWQEVEAAIVDLDCSSQLQVAGEAIVQITDVFEVRSLRAFEEIQATTSHDGPVMPSDAFDRYVRQTMQIDFEPYIEPLTNLPRKAPQLSNVDGIQSIVAPVDRHALIDALAKTELIDPEVAYRQAISVSHEEDVSQWGQRLRRG
;
A
#
# COMPACT_ATOMS: atom_id res chain seq x y z
N MET A 1 -10.10 27.54 0.46
CA MET A 1 -9.37 28.39 -0.50
C MET A 1 -9.06 27.47 -1.66
N THR A 2 -9.65 27.71 -2.83
CA THR A 2 -9.39 26.93 -4.05
C THR A 2 -7.96 27.22 -4.50
N GLU A 3 -7.16 26.18 -4.69
CA GLU A 3 -5.81 26.34 -5.24
C GLU A 3 -5.93 26.78 -6.71
N PRO A 4 -5.00 27.62 -7.21
CA PRO A 4 -5.10 28.21 -8.56
C PRO A 4 -5.19 27.16 -9.68
N GLU A 5 -4.69 25.96 -9.41
CA GLU A 5 -4.76 24.78 -10.28
C GLU A 5 -6.17 24.23 -10.53
N ASP A 6 -7.14 24.51 -9.64
CA ASP A 6 -8.53 24.06 -9.76
C ASP A 6 -9.41 25.08 -10.49
N ALA A 7 -8.83 26.19 -10.98
CA ALA A 7 -9.57 27.24 -11.65
C ALA A 7 -10.20 26.75 -12.97
N ASP A 8 -11.47 27.13 -13.18
CA ASP A 8 -12.13 26.98 -14.47
C ASP A 8 -11.65 28.09 -15.42
N LEU A 9 -10.67 27.74 -16.26
CA LEU A 9 -10.07 28.62 -17.26
C LEU A 9 -11.08 29.16 -18.27
N ALA A 10 -12.14 28.41 -18.60
CA ALA A 10 -13.14 28.85 -19.56
C ALA A 10 -14.00 29.97 -18.96
N SER A 11 -14.43 29.79 -17.71
CA SER A 11 -15.16 30.83 -16.97
C SER A 11 -14.29 32.07 -16.74
N LEU A 12 -13.01 31.89 -16.41
CA LEU A 12 -12.06 32.99 -16.20
C LEU A 12 -11.83 33.80 -17.48
N TRP A 13 -11.75 33.14 -18.64
CA TRP A 13 -11.66 33.83 -19.93
C TRP A 13 -12.93 34.62 -20.27
N GLN A 14 -14.11 34.07 -19.98
CA GLN A 14 -15.38 34.77 -20.19
C GLN A 14 -15.51 36.03 -19.31
N GLU A 15 -15.03 35.96 -18.07
CA GLU A 15 -14.99 37.11 -17.17
C GLU A 15 -14.03 38.20 -17.68
N VAL A 16 -12.88 37.81 -18.22
CA VAL A 16 -11.94 38.75 -18.85
C VAL A 16 -12.56 39.41 -20.08
N GLU A 17 -13.18 38.64 -20.98
CA GLU A 17 -13.86 39.19 -22.16
C GLU A 17 -14.97 40.18 -21.77
N ALA A 18 -15.77 39.86 -20.76
CA ALA A 18 -16.82 40.74 -20.27
C ALA A 18 -16.24 42.03 -19.65
N ALA A 19 -15.13 41.93 -18.92
CA ALA A 19 -14.51 43.07 -18.25
C ALA A 19 -13.85 44.07 -19.20
N ILE A 20 -13.38 43.62 -20.37
CA ILE A 20 -12.67 44.47 -21.33
C ILE A 20 -13.57 45.08 -22.41
N VAL A 21 -14.83 44.65 -22.53
CA VAL A 21 -15.69 44.99 -23.67
C VAL A 21 -15.90 46.50 -23.88
N ASP A 22 -15.92 47.27 -22.78
CA ASP A 22 -16.15 48.72 -22.80
C ASP A 22 -14.86 49.56 -22.91
N LEU A 23 -13.69 48.92 -22.97
CA LEU A 23 -12.40 49.60 -23.11
C LEU A 23 -12.12 50.00 -24.56
N ASP A 24 -11.21 50.95 -24.77
CA ASP A 24 -10.69 51.24 -26.10
C ASP A 24 -9.80 50.10 -26.61
N CYS A 25 -9.64 49.99 -27.93
CA CYS A 25 -8.91 48.90 -28.58
C CYS A 25 -7.47 48.70 -28.03
N SER A 26 -6.76 49.79 -27.69
CA SER A 26 -5.41 49.67 -27.14
C SER A 26 -5.43 49.04 -25.75
N SER A 27 -6.35 49.50 -24.90
CA SER A 27 -6.53 48.97 -23.54
C SER A 27 -7.05 47.53 -23.56
N GLN A 28 -7.95 47.18 -24.48
CA GLN A 28 -8.43 45.79 -24.67
C GLN A 28 -7.27 44.85 -24.98
N LEU A 29 -6.40 45.21 -25.93
CA LEU A 29 -5.26 44.38 -26.32
C LEU A 29 -4.24 44.24 -25.17
N GLN A 30 -4.00 45.31 -24.41
CA GLN A 30 -3.11 45.26 -23.26
C GLN A 30 -3.63 44.32 -22.17
N VAL A 31 -4.89 44.48 -21.76
CA VAL A 31 -5.49 43.67 -20.70
C VAL A 31 -5.66 42.21 -21.15
N ALA A 32 -6.04 41.97 -22.40
CA ALA A 32 -6.10 40.62 -22.96
C ALA A 32 -4.72 39.94 -22.97
N GLY A 33 -3.67 40.68 -23.34
CA GLY A 33 -2.29 40.18 -23.30
C GLY A 33 -1.85 39.79 -21.88
N GLU A 34 -2.16 40.63 -20.90
CA GLU A 34 -1.84 40.36 -19.48
C GLU A 34 -2.64 39.18 -18.93
N ALA A 35 -3.92 39.06 -19.29
CA ALA A 35 -4.75 37.92 -18.92
C ALA A 35 -4.22 36.61 -19.53
N ILE A 36 -3.77 36.63 -20.79
CA ILE A 36 -3.16 35.46 -21.45
C ILE A 36 -1.91 35.00 -20.70
N VAL A 37 -1.06 35.93 -20.26
CA VAL A 37 0.14 35.59 -19.46
C VAL A 37 -0.27 34.87 -18.18
N GLN A 38 -1.20 35.44 -17.40
CA GLN A 38 -1.65 34.86 -16.14
C GLN A 38 -2.33 33.50 -16.32
N ILE A 39 -3.13 33.34 -17.38
CA ILE A 39 -3.75 32.05 -17.73
C ILE A 39 -2.69 31.00 -18.09
N THR A 40 -1.62 31.42 -18.76
CA THR A 40 -0.51 30.53 -19.14
C THR A 40 0.25 30.06 -17.91
N ASP A 41 0.48 30.93 -16.93
CA ASP A 41 1.10 30.56 -15.65
C ASP A 41 0.26 29.51 -14.90
N VAL A 42 -1.06 29.67 -14.87
CA VAL A 42 -1.97 28.65 -14.30
C VAL A 42 -1.86 27.33 -15.06
N PHE A 43 -1.76 27.37 -16.39
CA PHE A 43 -1.60 26.17 -17.21
C PHE A 43 -0.26 25.46 -16.96
N GLU A 44 0.82 26.21 -16.77
CA GLU A 44 2.14 25.67 -16.43
C GLU A 44 2.10 24.89 -15.11
N VAL A 45 1.55 25.51 -14.06
CA VAL A 45 1.41 24.89 -12.73
C VAL A 45 0.57 23.61 -12.81
N ARG A 46 -0.57 23.66 -13.51
CA ARG A 46 -1.44 22.47 -13.70
C ARG A 46 -0.72 21.35 -14.45
N SER A 47 0.04 21.71 -15.48
CA SER A 47 0.79 20.74 -16.28
C SER A 47 1.87 20.06 -15.44
N LEU A 48 2.64 20.85 -14.67
CA LEU A 48 3.67 20.32 -13.78
C LEU A 48 3.09 19.31 -12.78
N ARG A 49 1.99 19.68 -12.11
CA ARG A 49 1.30 18.79 -11.17
C ARG A 49 0.80 17.51 -11.84
N ALA A 50 0.17 17.63 -13.00
CA ALA A 50 -0.29 16.46 -13.75
C ALA A 50 0.87 15.52 -14.11
N PHE A 51 2.03 16.06 -14.48
CA PHE A 51 3.23 15.25 -14.73
C PHE A 51 3.79 14.60 -13.46
N GLU A 52 3.75 15.30 -12.33
CA GLU A 52 4.13 14.75 -11.02
C GLU A 52 3.21 13.60 -10.60
N GLU A 53 1.90 13.74 -10.76
CA GLU A 53 0.92 12.69 -10.47
C GLU A 53 1.11 11.45 -11.36
N ILE A 54 1.35 11.66 -12.65
CA ILE A 54 1.66 10.57 -13.59
C ILE A 54 2.94 9.86 -13.14
N GLN A 55 4.00 10.61 -12.82
CA GLN A 55 5.26 10.02 -12.36
C GLN A 55 5.09 9.26 -11.05
N ALA A 56 4.34 9.80 -10.08
CA ALA A 56 4.06 9.13 -8.81
C ALA A 56 3.28 7.81 -9.00
N THR A 57 2.37 7.76 -9.97
CA THR A 57 1.56 6.56 -10.26
C THR A 57 2.34 5.50 -11.04
N THR A 58 3.28 5.93 -11.89
CA THR A 58 4.03 5.04 -12.79
C THR A 58 5.38 4.59 -12.20
N SER A 59 5.89 5.30 -11.20
CA SER A 59 7.16 4.98 -10.54
C SER A 59 7.00 3.84 -9.54
N HIS A 60 7.81 2.79 -9.71
CA HIS A 60 7.94 1.70 -8.75
C HIS A 60 8.92 2.01 -7.61
N ASP A 61 9.61 3.16 -7.65
CA ASP A 61 10.62 3.54 -6.63
C ASP A 61 9.98 3.98 -5.29
N GLY A 62 8.64 4.14 -5.25
CA GLY A 62 7.95 4.67 -4.09
C GLY A 62 8.26 6.15 -3.85
N PRO A 63 7.73 6.75 -2.77
CA PRO A 63 7.97 8.16 -2.46
C PRO A 63 9.44 8.39 -2.10
N VAL A 64 10.10 9.35 -2.77
CA VAL A 64 11.45 9.81 -2.42
C VAL A 64 11.36 10.61 -1.12
N MET A 65 11.75 9.98 -0.01
CA MET A 65 11.74 10.61 1.30
C MET A 65 13.14 11.18 1.62
N PRO A 66 13.25 12.42 2.12
CA PRO A 66 14.53 12.93 2.60
C PRO A 66 15.02 12.11 3.80
N SER A 67 16.34 12.06 3.99
CA SER A 67 16.96 11.17 4.98
C SER A 67 16.51 11.42 6.43
N ASP A 68 16.00 12.62 6.72
CA ASP A 68 15.51 13.08 8.01
C ASP A 68 13.98 13.00 8.16
N ALA A 69 13.26 12.49 7.15
CA ALA A 69 11.79 12.49 7.13
C ALA A 69 11.17 11.79 8.34
N PHE A 70 11.90 10.84 8.92
CA PHE A 70 11.45 10.07 10.08
C PHE A 70 12.12 10.47 11.39
N ASP A 71 13.01 11.46 11.42
CA ASP A 71 13.75 11.85 12.65
C ASP A 71 12.82 12.27 13.79
N ARG A 72 11.65 12.82 13.47
CA ARG A 72 10.63 13.20 14.45
C ARG A 72 9.75 12.05 14.93
N TYR A 73 9.77 10.93 14.21
CA TYR A 73 8.92 9.76 14.44
C TYR A 73 9.70 8.54 14.94
N VAL A 74 11.00 8.48 14.67
CA VAL A 74 11.93 7.48 15.20
C VAL A 74 12.18 7.84 16.67
N ARG A 75 11.30 7.34 17.54
CA ARG A 75 11.62 7.29 18.97
C ARG A 75 12.81 6.33 19.11
N GLN A 76 13.85 6.81 19.79
CA GLN A 76 14.98 6.00 20.22
C GLN A 76 14.46 4.65 20.76
N THR A 77 14.87 3.55 20.14
CA THR A 77 14.53 2.22 20.61
C THR A 77 15.13 2.04 22.01
N MET A 78 14.27 1.91 23.02
CA MET A 78 14.70 1.51 24.35
C MET A 78 14.87 0.00 24.36
N GLN A 79 16.11 -0.45 24.51
CA GLN A 79 16.42 -1.85 24.81
C GLN A 79 16.21 -2.05 26.32
N ILE A 80 15.11 -2.69 26.69
CA ILE A 80 14.83 -3.07 28.08
C ILE A 80 15.32 -4.50 28.27
N ASP A 81 16.25 -4.68 29.21
CA ASP A 81 16.67 -6.00 29.65
C ASP A 81 15.61 -6.59 30.61
N PHE A 82 14.99 -7.68 30.21
CA PHE A 82 13.96 -8.35 31.01
C PHE A 82 14.52 -9.42 31.95
N GLU A 83 15.80 -9.79 31.82
CA GLU A 83 16.46 -10.79 32.67
C GLU A 83 16.26 -10.54 34.19
N PRO A 84 16.39 -9.31 34.71
CA PRO A 84 16.19 -9.07 36.15
C PRO A 84 14.72 -9.18 36.61
N TYR A 85 13.75 -9.24 35.69
CA TYR A 85 12.32 -9.38 36.02
C TYR A 85 11.82 -10.82 35.91
N ILE A 86 12.67 -11.77 35.51
CA ILE A 86 12.32 -13.19 35.49
C ILE A 86 12.46 -13.72 36.92
N GLU A 87 11.34 -14.07 37.54
CA GLU A 87 11.37 -14.76 38.83
C GLU A 87 12.05 -16.13 38.64
N PRO A 88 13.08 -16.48 39.45
CA PRO A 88 13.72 -17.77 39.35
C PRO A 88 12.69 -18.86 39.63
N LEU A 89 12.52 -19.77 38.67
CA LEU A 89 11.63 -20.93 38.75
C LEU A 89 12.08 -21.83 39.90
N THR A 90 11.64 -21.49 41.11
CA THR A 90 11.97 -22.22 42.32
C THR A 90 11.12 -23.47 42.34
N ASN A 91 11.64 -24.52 41.71
CA ASN A 91 11.10 -25.88 41.76
C ASN A 91 9.64 -26.01 41.31
N LEU A 92 9.34 -25.66 40.05
CA LEU A 92 8.20 -26.33 39.42
C LEU A 92 8.57 -27.81 39.24
N PRO A 93 7.82 -28.76 39.82
CA PRO A 93 8.06 -30.17 39.55
C PRO A 93 7.78 -30.38 38.07
N ARG A 94 8.83 -30.43 37.25
CA ARG A 94 8.73 -30.91 35.86
C ARG A 94 8.26 -32.36 35.97
N LYS A 95 6.96 -32.58 35.82
CA LYS A 95 6.44 -33.92 35.55
C LYS A 95 7.13 -34.36 34.26
N ALA A 96 7.93 -35.43 34.33
CA ALA A 96 8.53 -36.01 33.15
C ALA A 96 7.42 -36.20 32.10
N PRO A 97 7.62 -35.80 30.84
CA PRO A 97 6.60 -35.95 29.81
C PRO A 97 6.25 -37.44 29.74
N GLN A 98 5.07 -37.79 30.23
CA GLN A 98 4.50 -39.09 29.97
C GLN A 98 4.04 -39.02 28.53
N LEU A 99 4.87 -39.53 27.63
CA LEU A 99 4.46 -39.88 26.28
C LEU A 99 3.40 -40.98 26.42
N SER A 100 2.16 -40.58 26.67
CA SER A 100 1.04 -41.47 26.50
C SER A 100 0.90 -41.68 25.00
N ASN A 101 1.33 -42.84 24.52
CA ASN A 101 0.89 -43.38 23.23
C ASN A 101 -0.63 -43.59 23.34
N VAL A 102 -1.39 -42.51 23.18
CA VAL A 102 -2.83 -42.58 22.95
C VAL A 102 -2.98 -42.82 21.46
N ASP A 103 -3.27 -44.07 21.10
CA ASP A 103 -3.65 -44.44 19.74
C ASP A 103 -4.71 -43.44 19.22
N GLY A 104 -4.33 -42.67 18.20
CA GLY A 104 -5.23 -41.79 17.47
C GLY A 104 -5.06 -40.28 17.65
N ILE A 105 -4.23 -39.80 18.58
CA ILE A 105 -3.88 -38.36 18.65
C ILE A 105 -2.44 -38.18 18.14
N GLN A 106 -2.30 -37.97 16.84
CA GLN A 106 -1.03 -37.54 16.27
C GLN A 106 -0.73 -36.12 16.75
N SER A 107 0.16 -36.01 17.75
CA SER A 107 0.78 -34.73 18.10
C SER A 107 1.44 -34.15 16.84
N ILE A 108 1.00 -32.95 16.43
CA ILE A 108 1.61 -32.19 15.31
C ILE A 108 3.06 -31.80 15.64
N VAL A 109 3.42 -31.79 16.93
CA VAL A 109 4.76 -31.49 17.42
C VAL A 109 5.39 -32.77 17.95
N ALA A 110 5.66 -33.72 17.05
CA ALA A 110 6.56 -34.84 17.32
C ALA A 110 7.97 -34.48 16.81
N PRO A 111 9.05 -34.89 17.50
CA PRO A 111 10.39 -34.74 16.95
C PRO A 111 10.49 -35.58 15.67
N VAL A 112 10.48 -34.92 14.52
CA VAL A 112 10.65 -35.58 13.23
C VAL A 112 12.14 -35.75 12.99
N ASP A 113 12.56 -36.99 12.71
CA ASP A 113 13.94 -37.28 12.32
C ASP A 113 14.28 -36.56 11.00
N ARG A 114 15.40 -35.84 11.00
CA ARG A 114 15.83 -35.01 9.87
C ARG A 114 16.06 -35.85 8.61
N HIS A 115 16.59 -37.06 8.75
CA HIS A 115 16.88 -37.93 7.61
C HIS A 115 15.59 -38.48 7.00
N ALA A 116 14.64 -38.90 7.84
CA ALA A 116 13.31 -39.30 7.40
C ALA A 116 12.57 -38.18 6.62
N LEU A 117 12.74 -36.91 7.03
CA LEU A 117 12.19 -35.74 6.35
C LEU A 117 12.81 -35.53 4.96
N ILE A 118 14.13 -35.64 4.84
CA ILE A 118 14.85 -35.49 3.57
C ILE A 118 14.44 -36.60 2.58
N ASP A 119 14.33 -37.84 3.05
CA ASP A 119 13.88 -38.96 2.23
C ASP A 119 12.42 -38.81 1.76
N ALA A 120 11.55 -38.22 2.59
CA ALA A 120 10.18 -37.92 2.21
C ALA A 120 10.09 -36.79 1.16
N LEU A 121 10.88 -35.73 1.34
CA LEU A 121 11.00 -34.64 0.35
C LEU A 121 11.56 -35.15 -0.98
N ALA A 122 12.54 -36.06 -0.96
CA ALA A 122 13.10 -36.66 -2.16
C ALA A 122 12.10 -37.54 -2.94
N LYS A 123 11.08 -38.07 -2.26
CA LYS A 123 9.99 -38.86 -2.85
C LYS A 123 8.79 -37.99 -3.27
N THR A 124 8.80 -36.71 -2.90
CA THR A 124 7.76 -35.78 -3.29
C THR A 124 8.06 -35.33 -4.72
N GLU A 125 7.24 -35.73 -5.68
CA GLU A 125 7.34 -35.20 -7.03
C GLU A 125 7.16 -33.68 -6.98
N LEU A 126 8.18 -32.95 -7.45
CA LEU A 126 8.08 -31.53 -7.71
C LEU A 126 6.97 -31.34 -8.75
N ILE A 127 5.81 -30.89 -8.28
CA ILE A 127 4.70 -30.52 -9.15
C ILE A 127 5.26 -29.45 -10.10
N ASP A 128 5.14 -29.71 -11.41
CA ASP A 128 5.51 -28.74 -12.44
C ASP A 128 4.85 -27.39 -12.09
N PRO A 129 5.63 -26.29 -11.97
CA PRO A 129 5.10 -24.98 -11.59
C PRO A 129 3.91 -24.56 -12.46
N GLU A 130 3.85 -24.97 -13.72
CA GLU A 130 2.72 -24.70 -14.61
C GLU A 130 1.45 -25.46 -14.21
N VAL A 131 1.60 -26.70 -13.72
CA VAL A 131 0.48 -27.52 -13.20
C VAL A 131 0.00 -26.97 -11.85
N ALA A 132 0.93 -26.59 -10.98
CA ALA A 132 0.60 -25.97 -9.69
C ALA A 132 -0.14 -24.63 -9.91
N TYR A 133 0.31 -23.82 -10.86
CA TYR A 133 -0.34 -22.56 -11.23
C TYR A 133 -1.76 -22.78 -11.76
N ARG A 134 -1.95 -23.73 -12.69
CA ARG A 134 -3.29 -24.05 -13.23
C ARG A 134 -4.25 -24.54 -12.15
N GLN A 135 -3.76 -25.34 -11.21
CA GLN A 135 -4.58 -25.84 -10.10
C GLN A 135 -4.94 -24.72 -9.11
N ALA A 136 -4.01 -23.81 -8.83
CA ALA A 136 -4.28 -22.62 -8.01
C ALA A 136 -5.32 -21.70 -8.68
N ILE A 137 -5.19 -21.47 -10.00
CA ILE A 137 -6.14 -20.68 -10.79
C ILE A 137 -7.53 -21.34 -10.79
N SER A 138 -7.61 -22.66 -10.97
CA SER A 138 -8.91 -23.35 -10.99
C SER A 138 -9.67 -23.23 -9.66
N VAL A 139 -8.97 -23.23 -8.53
CA VAL A 139 -9.58 -23.04 -7.21
C VAL A 139 -9.97 -21.58 -6.97
N SER A 140 -9.17 -20.62 -7.46
CA SER A 140 -9.44 -19.19 -7.28
C SER A 140 -10.70 -18.68 -7.99
N HIS A 141 -11.19 -19.39 -9.01
CA HIS A 141 -12.42 -19.03 -9.73
C HIS A 141 -13.70 -19.61 -9.11
N GLU A 142 -13.61 -20.46 -8.09
CA GLU A 142 -14.79 -21.05 -7.42
C GLU A 142 -15.32 -20.19 -6.26
N GLU A 143 -14.62 -19.11 -5.88
CA GLU A 143 -15.08 -18.22 -4.81
C GLU A 143 -16.22 -17.29 -5.32
N ASP A 144 -17.45 -17.56 -4.88
CA ASP A 144 -18.61 -16.71 -5.15
C ASP A 144 -18.61 -15.46 -4.25
N VAL A 145 -17.85 -14.45 -4.69
CA VAL A 145 -17.74 -13.12 -4.04
C VAL A 145 -19.11 -12.46 -3.83
N SER A 146 -20.08 -12.77 -4.69
CA SER A 146 -21.46 -12.26 -4.59
C SER A 146 -22.14 -12.77 -3.32
N GLN A 147 -21.87 -14.02 -2.95
CA GLN A 147 -22.43 -14.64 -1.75
C GLN A 147 -21.84 -14.00 -0.47
N TRP A 148 -20.58 -13.58 -0.50
CA TRP A 148 -19.94 -12.88 0.62
C TRP A 148 -20.53 -11.48 0.82
N GLY A 149 -20.73 -10.73 -0.27
CA GLY A 149 -21.38 -9.42 -0.22
C GLY A 149 -22.82 -9.48 0.31
N GLN A 150 -23.54 -10.57 0.03
CA GLN A 150 -24.89 -10.77 0.58
C GLN A 150 -24.89 -11.06 2.09
N ARG A 151 -23.89 -11.80 2.60
CA ARG A 151 -23.76 -12.08 4.04
C ARG A 151 -23.39 -10.83 4.84
N LEU A 152 -22.46 -10.02 4.33
CA LEU A 152 -22.06 -8.77 4.98
C LEU A 152 -23.18 -7.72 5.04
N ARG A 153 -24.17 -7.80 4.15
CA ARG A 153 -25.34 -6.89 4.15
C ARG A 153 -26.45 -7.29 5.13
N ARG A 154 -26.38 -8.49 5.71
CA ARG A 154 -27.41 -9.05 6.61
C ARG A 154 -26.95 -9.20 8.06
N GLY A 155 -25.74 -8.77 8.40
CA GLY A 155 -25.28 -8.57 9.78
C GLY A 155 -25.26 -7.09 10.10
#